data_AF-A0A1B8A7C0-F1
#
_entry.id   AF-A0A1B8A7C0-F1
#
_cell.length_a   1.000
_cell.length_b   1.000
_cell.length_c   1.000
_cell.angle_alpha   90.00
_cell.angle_beta   90.00
_cell.angle_gamma   90.00
#
_symmetry.space_group_name_H-M   'P 1'
#
loop_
_entity.id
_entity.type
_entity.pdbx_description
1 polymer ?
#
loop_
_entity_poly.entity_id
_entity_poly.type
_entity_poly.pdbx_seq_one_letter_code
_entity_poly.pdbx_strand_id
1 'polypeptide(L)'
;MPSQSNLRAAQAVVLSRQRLRRGLNRDAAGRRKKPLTLRAAEARYAGSARASIGRIVKRLEAANTVDYEDVVDPKMGRPRQLTDEEEEAIVCYIIWMEKSGLPASKWEIEDAALTLRRRRDPDARPVSKMWYSRFRDDHPELAKSILKSREASRAEYEEGGVDDTKEWFQRLSDVMAKYNIGASETWNADEAGVRVGMLRDKMECLVVRTKKKSATEVFSPQDRETCTVIGSGNAAGATTPPWLIFKSLPTLEWAFIEGDPDMRFAQSDSAFSSAAITLEWAKHFNRCSWEKSATVQQRQLDFEEWFGCNECNGCT
;
A
#
# COMPACT_ATOMS: atom_id res chain seq x y z
N MET A 1 -37.26 -13.12 -0.84
CA MET A 1 -38.07 -14.18 -1.48
C MET A 1 -39.47 -14.20 -0.90
N PRO A 2 -40.53 -14.18 -1.72
CA PRO A 2 -41.90 -14.31 -1.21
C PRO A 2 -42.12 -15.72 -0.61
N SER A 3 -42.96 -15.84 0.42
CA SER A 3 -43.30 -17.15 0.99
C SER A 3 -43.99 -18.06 -0.04
N GLN A 4 -43.74 -19.37 -0.01
CA GLN A 4 -44.35 -20.34 -0.93
C GLN A 4 -45.89 -20.29 -0.97
N SER A 5 -46.54 -20.04 0.17
CA SER A 5 -48.00 -19.88 0.29
C SER A 5 -48.50 -18.66 -0.52
N ASN A 6 -47.81 -17.53 -0.45
CA ASN A 6 -48.10 -16.33 -1.26
C ASN A 6 -47.86 -16.56 -2.76
N LEU A 7 -46.80 -17.29 -3.13
CA LEU A 7 -46.50 -17.64 -4.53
C LEU A 7 -47.62 -18.51 -5.13
N ARG A 8 -47.97 -19.63 -4.47
CA ARG A 8 -49.04 -20.53 -4.92
C ARG A 8 -50.39 -19.81 -5.04
N ALA A 9 -50.72 -18.94 -4.09
CA ALA A 9 -51.93 -18.14 -4.12
C ALA A 9 -51.95 -17.16 -5.32
N ALA A 10 -50.83 -16.49 -5.59
CA ALA A 10 -50.70 -15.56 -6.71
C ALA A 10 -50.78 -16.27 -8.07
N GLN A 11 -50.08 -17.41 -8.22
CA GLN A 11 -50.13 -18.25 -9.43
C GLN A 11 -51.57 -18.70 -9.73
N ALA A 12 -52.31 -19.14 -8.72
CA ALA A 12 -53.70 -19.56 -8.88
C ALA A 12 -54.62 -18.41 -9.36
N VAL A 13 -54.36 -17.18 -8.89
CA VAL A 13 -55.07 -15.98 -9.37
C VAL A 13 -54.74 -15.68 -10.83
N VAL A 14 -53.45 -15.69 -11.20
CA VAL A 14 -52.99 -15.41 -12.57
C VAL A 14 -53.53 -16.47 -13.55
N LEU A 15 -53.42 -17.76 -13.22
CA LEU A 15 -53.99 -18.85 -14.02
C LEU A 15 -55.50 -18.72 -14.20
N SER A 16 -56.21 -18.34 -13.14
CA SER A 16 -57.66 -18.15 -13.21
C SER A 16 -58.05 -17.00 -14.14
N ARG A 17 -57.27 -15.90 -14.14
CA ARG A 17 -57.46 -14.78 -15.06
C ARG A 17 -57.07 -15.12 -16.49
N GLN A 18 -55.97 -15.85 -16.70
CA GLN A 18 -55.56 -16.32 -18.03
C GLN A 18 -56.58 -17.29 -18.63
N ARG A 19 -57.13 -18.22 -17.85
CA ARG A 19 -58.23 -19.11 -18.29
C ARG A 19 -59.45 -18.33 -18.74
N LEU A 20 -59.83 -17.27 -18.01
CA LEU A 20 -60.92 -16.39 -18.44
C LEU A 20 -60.60 -15.70 -19.77
N ARG A 21 -59.39 -15.14 -19.93
CA ARG A 21 -58.95 -14.51 -21.19
C ARG A 21 -58.98 -15.49 -22.38
N ARG A 22 -58.65 -16.76 -22.15
CA ARG A 22 -58.69 -17.84 -23.15
C ARG A 22 -60.08 -18.46 -23.37
N GLY A 23 -61.14 -17.93 -22.75
CA GLY A 23 -62.50 -18.45 -22.88
C GLY A 23 -62.78 -19.76 -22.13
N LEU A 24 -61.82 -20.26 -21.34
CA LEU A 24 -61.88 -21.51 -20.58
C LEU A 24 -62.49 -21.30 -19.19
N ASN A 25 -63.62 -20.60 -19.11
CA ASN A 25 -64.27 -20.21 -17.86
C ASN A 25 -65.51 -21.03 -17.50
N ARG A 26 -65.81 -22.12 -18.22
CA ARG A 26 -66.92 -23.01 -17.91
C ARG A 26 -66.45 -24.18 -17.05
N ASP A 27 -67.28 -24.60 -16.10
CA ASP A 27 -67.04 -25.84 -15.35
C ASP A 27 -67.61 -27.07 -16.06
N ALA A 28 -67.41 -28.25 -15.47
CA ALA A 28 -67.88 -29.53 -16.03
C ALA A 28 -69.42 -29.59 -16.21
N ALA A 29 -70.17 -28.71 -15.53
CA ALA A 29 -71.62 -28.57 -15.67
C ALA A 29 -72.03 -27.40 -16.59
N GLY A 30 -71.08 -26.81 -17.33
CA GLY A 30 -71.31 -25.73 -18.29
C GLY A 30 -71.51 -24.34 -17.67
N ARG A 31 -71.38 -24.18 -16.35
CA ARG A 31 -71.62 -22.90 -15.66
C ARG A 31 -70.41 -21.98 -15.75
N ARG A 32 -70.65 -20.68 -15.96
CA ARG A 32 -69.58 -19.66 -16.01
C ARG A 32 -68.98 -19.43 -14.62
N LYS A 33 -67.67 -19.64 -14.48
CA LYS A 33 -66.88 -19.34 -13.28
C LYS A 33 -66.22 -17.97 -13.39
N LYS A 34 -66.39 -17.16 -12.34
CA LYS A 34 -65.67 -15.90 -12.17
C LYS A 34 -64.20 -16.19 -11.80
N PRO A 35 -63.24 -15.34 -12.22
CA PRO A 35 -61.85 -15.52 -11.88
C PRO A 35 -61.62 -15.37 -10.37
N LEU A 36 -60.63 -16.09 -9.85
CA LEU A 36 -60.28 -16.10 -8.44
C LEU A 36 -59.88 -14.69 -7.97
N THR A 37 -60.60 -14.17 -6.96
CA THR A 37 -60.30 -12.86 -6.37
C THR A 37 -59.16 -12.97 -5.36
N LEU A 38 -58.47 -11.86 -5.07
CA LEU A 38 -57.39 -11.85 -4.07
C LEU A 38 -57.88 -12.23 -2.66
N ARG A 39 -59.13 -11.88 -2.30
CA ARG A 39 -59.79 -12.25 -1.03
C ARG A 39 -60.06 -13.76 -0.99
N ALA A 40 -60.54 -14.33 -2.09
CA ALA A 40 -60.78 -15.77 -2.20
C ALA A 40 -59.47 -16.57 -2.24
N ALA A 41 -58.39 -16.01 -2.80
CA ALA A 41 -57.07 -16.62 -2.78
C ALA A 41 -56.49 -16.63 -1.36
N GLU A 42 -56.56 -15.51 -0.63
CA GLU A 42 -56.13 -15.46 0.78
C GLU A 42 -56.86 -16.49 1.65
N ALA A 43 -58.19 -16.62 1.51
CA ALA A 43 -58.96 -17.62 2.23
C ALA A 43 -58.64 -19.08 1.83
N ARG A 44 -58.21 -19.31 0.58
CA ARG A 44 -57.92 -20.65 0.04
C ARG A 44 -56.52 -21.15 0.39
N TYR A 45 -55.56 -20.25 0.60
CA TYR A 45 -54.16 -20.58 0.84
C TYR A 45 -53.75 -20.08 2.22
N ALA A 46 -53.79 -20.96 3.22
CA ALA A 46 -53.40 -20.64 4.59
C ALA A 46 -51.96 -20.10 4.66
N GLY A 47 -51.75 -19.04 5.47
CA GLY A 47 -50.45 -18.37 5.58
C GLY A 47 -50.11 -17.43 4.41
N SER A 48 -51.07 -17.16 3.51
CA SER A 48 -50.93 -16.11 2.50
C SER A 48 -51.58 -14.79 2.97
N ALA A 49 -51.08 -13.66 2.49
CA ALA A 49 -51.56 -12.32 2.84
C ALA A 49 -51.96 -11.57 1.57
N ARG A 50 -53.18 -11.02 1.54
CA ARG A 50 -53.77 -10.36 0.37
C ARG A 50 -52.87 -9.32 -0.28
N ALA A 51 -52.17 -8.50 0.50
CA ALA A 51 -51.27 -7.47 -0.01
C ALA A 51 -50.05 -8.07 -0.73
N SER A 52 -49.49 -9.16 -0.21
CA SER A 52 -48.37 -9.89 -0.81
C SER A 52 -48.80 -10.61 -2.08
N ILE A 53 -49.95 -11.28 -2.07
CA ILE A 53 -50.56 -11.90 -3.27
C ILE A 53 -50.74 -10.83 -4.36
N GLY A 54 -51.30 -9.67 -4.02
CA GLY A 54 -51.52 -8.58 -4.97
C GLY A 54 -50.24 -8.06 -5.63
N ARG A 55 -49.16 -7.92 -4.86
CA ARG A 55 -47.83 -7.52 -5.39
C ARG A 55 -47.27 -8.57 -6.36
N ILE A 56 -47.35 -9.85 -6.00
CA ILE A 56 -46.83 -10.95 -6.83
C ILE A 56 -47.65 -11.10 -8.11
N VAL A 57 -48.99 -11.04 -8.04
CA VAL A 57 -49.88 -11.09 -9.20
C VAL A 57 -49.54 -9.98 -10.20
N LYS A 58 -49.32 -8.74 -9.73
CA LYS A 58 -48.94 -7.62 -10.60
C LYS A 58 -47.63 -7.90 -11.35
N ARG A 59 -46.65 -8.53 -10.69
CA ARG A 59 -45.35 -8.89 -11.29
C ARG A 59 -45.49 -9.99 -12.33
N LEU A 60 -46.18 -11.08 -11.98
CA LEU A 60 -46.44 -12.20 -12.89
C LEU A 60 -47.23 -11.76 -14.14
N GLU A 61 -48.24 -10.91 -13.98
CA GLU A 61 -49.01 -10.37 -15.11
C GLU A 61 -48.17 -9.44 -16.00
N ALA A 62 -47.28 -8.63 -15.42
CA ALA A 62 -46.38 -7.76 -16.19
C ALA A 62 -45.34 -8.56 -16.99
N ALA A 63 -44.82 -9.64 -16.42
CA ALA A 63 -43.89 -10.55 -17.09
C ALA A 63 -44.61 -11.58 -18.00
N ASN A 64 -45.95 -11.56 -18.05
CA ASN A 64 -46.78 -12.52 -18.78
C ASN A 64 -46.44 -14.00 -18.50
N THR A 65 -45.97 -14.31 -17.30
CA THR A 65 -45.60 -15.66 -16.86
C THR A 65 -46.40 -16.06 -15.62
N VAL A 66 -46.39 -17.35 -15.32
CA VAL A 66 -46.94 -17.94 -14.09
C VAL A 66 -45.81 -18.45 -13.18
N ASP A 67 -44.62 -18.64 -13.73
CA ASP A 67 -43.45 -18.95 -12.93
C ASP A 67 -42.89 -17.66 -12.32
N TYR A 68 -42.59 -17.70 -11.03
CA TYR A 68 -41.99 -16.55 -10.36
C TYR A 68 -40.49 -16.46 -10.66
N GLU A 69 -39.84 -17.58 -10.98
CA GLU A 69 -38.41 -17.60 -11.33
C GLU A 69 -38.13 -16.87 -12.66
N ASP A 70 -39.12 -16.85 -13.56
CA ASP A 70 -39.06 -16.11 -14.83
C ASP A 70 -39.29 -14.60 -14.67
N VAL A 71 -39.65 -14.13 -13.46
CA VAL A 71 -39.86 -12.70 -13.20
C VAL A 71 -38.50 -12.06 -12.93
N VAL A 72 -37.98 -11.34 -13.93
CA VAL A 72 -36.81 -10.47 -13.74
C VAL A 72 -37.19 -9.33 -12.79
N ASP A 73 -36.70 -9.38 -11.56
CA ASP A 73 -36.88 -8.29 -10.61
C ASP A 73 -36.16 -7.04 -11.16
N PRO A 74 -36.85 -5.89 -11.35
CA PRO A 74 -36.17 -4.67 -11.76
C PRO A 74 -35.17 -4.28 -10.66
N LYS A 75 -33.91 -4.00 -11.04
CA LYS A 75 -32.87 -3.47 -10.12
C LYS A 75 -33.44 -2.24 -9.41
N MET A 76 -33.88 -2.42 -8.17
CA MET A 76 -34.59 -1.41 -7.41
C MET A 76 -33.55 -0.52 -6.71
N GLY A 77 -33.36 0.70 -7.21
CA GLY A 77 -32.38 1.64 -6.68
C GLY A 77 -32.18 2.84 -7.59
N ARG A 78 -31.38 3.81 -7.13
CA ARG A 78 -30.91 4.90 -8.00
C ARG A 78 -30.08 4.29 -9.14
N PRO A 79 -30.26 4.73 -10.39
CA PRO A 79 -29.41 4.28 -11.50
C PRO A 79 -27.92 4.42 -11.15
N ARG A 80 -27.11 3.46 -11.61
CA ARG A 80 -25.65 3.56 -11.53
C ARG A 80 -25.19 4.83 -12.26
N GLN A 81 -24.07 5.40 -11.81
CA GLN A 81 -23.51 6.62 -12.42
C GLN A 81 -22.89 6.32 -13.79
N LEU A 82 -22.47 5.08 -14.02
CA LEU A 82 -21.96 4.56 -15.28
C LEU A 82 -22.83 3.39 -15.74
N THR A 83 -22.83 3.13 -17.05
CA THR A 83 -23.40 1.88 -17.61
C THR A 83 -22.43 0.72 -17.43
N ASP A 84 -22.92 -0.51 -17.59
CA ASP A 84 -22.09 -1.71 -17.45
C ASP A 84 -20.95 -1.70 -18.51
N GLU A 85 -21.20 -1.16 -19.72
CA GLU A 85 -20.17 -1.02 -20.77
C GLU A 85 -19.13 0.05 -20.44
N GLU A 86 -19.53 1.13 -19.77
CA GLU A 86 -18.59 2.18 -19.34
C GLU A 86 -17.73 1.71 -18.17
N GLU A 87 -18.29 0.94 -17.23
CA GLU A 87 -17.52 0.32 -16.15
C GLU A 87 -16.49 -0.67 -16.72
N GLU A 88 -16.88 -1.51 -17.69
CA GLU A 88 -15.96 -2.42 -18.39
C GLU A 88 -14.84 -1.67 -19.14
N ALA A 89 -15.15 -0.54 -19.78
CA ALA A 89 -14.15 0.28 -20.45
C ALA A 89 -13.11 0.85 -19.46
N ILE A 90 -13.54 1.21 -18.25
CA ILE A 90 -12.63 1.65 -17.18
C ILE A 90 -11.74 0.50 -16.72
N VAL A 91 -12.28 -0.72 -16.56
CA VAL A 91 -11.49 -1.91 -16.20
C VAL A 91 -10.42 -2.18 -17.26
N CYS A 92 -10.80 -2.18 -18.55
CA CYS A 92 -9.87 -2.35 -19.65
C CYS A 92 -8.77 -1.27 -19.68
N TYR A 93 -9.13 -0.01 -19.40
CA TYR A 93 -8.16 1.09 -19.27
C TYR A 93 -7.16 0.83 -18.14
N ILE A 94 -7.61 0.38 -16.97
CA ILE A 94 -6.74 0.07 -15.82
C ILE A 94 -5.75 -1.06 -16.18
N ILE A 95 -6.25 -2.15 -16.80
CA ILE A 95 -5.42 -3.28 -17.21
C ILE A 95 -4.39 -2.86 -18.27
N TRP A 96 -4.79 -2.00 -19.22
CA TRP A 96 -3.89 -1.49 -20.23
C TRP A 96 -2.76 -0.64 -19.62
N MET A 97 -3.12 0.27 -18.72
CA MET A 97 -2.17 1.12 -17.98
C MET A 97 -1.16 0.27 -17.18
N GLU A 98 -1.63 -0.77 -16.50
CA GLU A 98 -0.76 -1.74 -15.80
C GLU A 98 0.20 -2.45 -16.76
N LYS A 99 -0.31 -2.98 -17.88
CA LYS A 99 0.52 -3.68 -18.88
C LYS A 99 1.56 -2.78 -19.56
N SER A 100 1.29 -1.48 -19.64
CA SER A 100 2.22 -0.47 -20.17
C SER A 100 3.25 -0.01 -19.13
N GLY A 101 3.23 -0.56 -17.91
CA GLY A 101 4.18 -0.21 -16.85
C GLY A 101 3.87 1.10 -16.14
N LEU A 102 2.70 1.71 -16.40
CA LEU A 102 2.26 2.97 -15.81
C LEU A 102 0.86 2.78 -15.18
N PRO A 103 0.74 2.11 -14.02
CA PRO A 103 -0.55 1.82 -13.42
C PRO A 103 -1.36 3.10 -13.13
N ALA A 104 -2.66 3.08 -13.45
CA ALA A 104 -3.54 4.22 -13.25
C ALA A 104 -3.79 4.50 -11.76
N SER A 105 -3.58 5.75 -11.36
CA SER A 105 -3.92 6.24 -10.03
C SER A 105 -5.44 6.37 -9.85
N LYS A 106 -5.89 6.47 -8.59
CA LYS A 106 -7.30 6.71 -8.26
C LYS A 106 -7.88 7.92 -9.00
N TRP A 107 -7.13 9.02 -9.07
CA TRP A 107 -7.60 10.26 -9.70
C TRP A 107 -7.78 10.07 -11.21
N GLU A 108 -6.86 9.40 -11.88
CA GLU A 108 -6.97 9.10 -13.32
C GLU A 108 -8.16 8.19 -13.62
N ILE A 109 -8.45 7.22 -12.74
CA ILE A 109 -9.62 6.35 -12.86
C ILE A 109 -10.92 7.15 -12.67
N GLU A 110 -11.00 8.03 -11.67
CA GLU A 110 -12.16 8.90 -11.45
C GLU A 110 -12.35 9.92 -12.58
N ASP A 111 -11.27 10.40 -13.19
CA ASP A 111 -11.29 11.31 -14.33
C ASP A 111 -11.68 10.60 -15.64
N ALA A 112 -11.19 9.39 -15.88
CA ALA A 112 -11.64 8.53 -16.98
C ALA A 112 -13.15 8.26 -16.88
N ALA A 113 -13.63 7.95 -15.67
CA ALA A 113 -15.06 7.78 -15.41
C ALA A 113 -15.87 9.06 -15.66
N LEU A 114 -15.36 10.22 -15.23
CA LEU A 114 -15.98 11.51 -15.50
C LEU A 114 -15.99 11.83 -17.00
N THR A 115 -14.92 11.51 -17.72
CA THR A 115 -14.79 11.71 -19.16
C THR A 115 -15.86 10.92 -19.92
N LEU A 116 -16.06 9.64 -19.58
CA LEU A 116 -17.13 8.84 -20.17
C LEU A 116 -18.51 9.44 -19.92
N ARG A 117 -18.77 9.86 -18.67
CA ARG A 117 -20.04 10.51 -18.32
C ARG A 117 -20.28 11.82 -19.07
N ARG A 118 -19.25 12.64 -19.25
CA ARG A 118 -19.33 13.90 -20.01
C ARG A 118 -19.60 13.71 -21.49
N ARG A 119 -19.23 12.56 -22.06
CA ARG A 119 -19.59 12.21 -23.45
C ARG A 119 -21.10 11.95 -23.61
N ARG A 120 -21.79 11.48 -22.56
CA ARG A 120 -23.24 11.30 -22.56
C ARG A 120 -23.99 12.55 -22.13
N ASP A 121 -23.47 13.27 -21.14
CA ASP A 121 -24.06 14.46 -20.55
C ASP A 121 -22.95 15.50 -20.28
N PRO A 122 -22.82 16.57 -21.10
CA PRO A 122 -21.78 17.58 -20.94
C PRO A 122 -21.73 18.22 -19.55
N ASP A 123 -22.86 18.29 -18.85
CA ASP A 123 -22.99 18.88 -17.51
C ASP A 123 -22.81 17.84 -16.38
N ALA A 124 -22.35 16.63 -16.73
CA ALA A 124 -22.13 15.56 -15.77
C ALA A 124 -21.15 15.99 -14.67
N ARG A 125 -21.64 15.87 -13.43
CA ARG A 125 -20.83 16.09 -12.22
C ARG A 125 -19.85 14.93 -11.98
N PRO A 126 -18.73 15.18 -11.27
CA PRO A 126 -17.80 14.16 -10.82
C PRO A 126 -18.48 12.96 -10.16
N VAL A 127 -17.83 11.80 -10.24
CA VAL A 127 -18.26 10.60 -9.52
C VAL A 127 -18.31 10.86 -8.01
N SER A 128 -19.30 10.28 -7.33
CA SER A 128 -19.44 10.43 -5.87
C SER A 128 -18.21 9.90 -5.12
N LYS A 129 -17.90 10.46 -3.94
CA LYS A 129 -16.77 10.02 -3.10
C LYS A 129 -16.70 8.51 -2.81
N MET A 130 -17.85 7.83 -2.78
CA MET A 130 -17.96 6.38 -2.52
C MET A 130 -17.95 5.52 -3.77
N TRP A 131 -17.94 6.12 -4.97
CA TRP A 131 -17.99 5.39 -6.22
C TRP A 131 -16.75 4.50 -6.37
N TYR A 132 -15.55 5.05 -6.20
CA TYR A 132 -14.31 4.28 -6.36
C TYR A 132 -14.21 3.06 -5.43
N SER A 133 -14.72 3.18 -4.19
CA SER A 133 -14.76 2.02 -3.28
C SER A 133 -15.68 0.94 -3.81
N ARG A 134 -16.90 1.32 -4.22
CA ARG A 134 -17.90 0.37 -4.73
C ARG A 134 -17.50 -0.24 -6.06
N PHE A 135 -16.93 0.55 -6.96
CA PHE A 135 -16.37 0.07 -8.23
C PHE A 135 -15.37 -1.07 -7.96
N ARG A 136 -14.43 -0.86 -7.05
CA ARG A 136 -13.48 -1.92 -6.67
C ARG A 136 -14.16 -3.13 -5.99
N ASP A 137 -15.18 -2.90 -5.16
CA ASP A 137 -15.90 -4.00 -4.51
C ASP A 137 -16.70 -4.84 -5.54
N ASP A 138 -17.16 -4.22 -6.64
CA ASP A 138 -17.84 -4.85 -7.76
C ASP A 138 -16.87 -5.54 -8.76
N HIS A 139 -15.58 -5.18 -8.73
CA HIS A 139 -14.51 -5.67 -9.61
C HIS A 139 -13.38 -6.35 -8.82
N PRO A 140 -13.59 -7.58 -8.30
CA PRO A 140 -12.63 -8.28 -7.44
C PRO A 140 -11.31 -8.65 -8.15
N GLU A 141 -11.28 -8.61 -9.48
CA GLU A 141 -10.07 -8.73 -10.30
C GLU A 141 -9.10 -7.56 -10.14
N LEU A 142 -9.56 -6.41 -9.60
CA LEU A 142 -8.75 -5.21 -9.38
C LEU A 142 -8.29 -5.10 -7.92
N ALA A 143 -6.98 -5.15 -7.70
CA ALA A 143 -6.38 -4.98 -6.37
C ALA A 143 -5.68 -3.62 -6.21
N LYS A 144 -5.67 -3.09 -4.98
CA LYS A 144 -4.81 -1.94 -4.66
C LYS A 144 -3.38 -2.42 -4.45
N SER A 145 -2.45 -1.82 -5.18
CA SER A 145 -1.01 -1.95 -4.93
C SER A 145 -0.40 -0.60 -4.55
N ILE A 146 0.56 -0.61 -3.62
CA ILE A 146 1.38 0.56 -3.31
C ILE A 146 2.67 0.40 -4.10
N LEU A 147 2.83 1.20 -5.15
CA LEU A 147 4.08 1.24 -5.90
C LEU A 147 5.13 1.95 -5.06
N LYS A 148 6.28 1.31 -4.86
CA LYS A 148 7.45 1.96 -4.27
C LYS A 148 8.21 2.66 -5.37
N SER A 149 8.58 3.92 -5.16
CA SER A 149 9.55 4.60 -6.02
C SER A 149 10.87 3.84 -5.98
N ARG A 150 11.38 3.48 -7.15
CA ARG A 150 12.67 2.81 -7.31
C ARG A 150 13.64 3.79 -7.94
N GLU A 151 14.85 3.86 -7.41
CA GLU A 151 15.90 4.69 -7.97
C GLU A 151 16.29 4.15 -9.36
N ALA A 152 16.38 5.04 -10.35
CA ALA A 152 16.62 4.66 -11.74
C ALA A 152 17.96 3.90 -11.90
N SER A 153 19.01 4.32 -11.20
CA SER A 153 20.32 3.65 -11.17
C SER A 153 20.24 2.20 -10.69
N ARG A 154 19.33 1.91 -9.74
CA ARG A 154 19.08 0.56 -9.24
C ARG A 154 18.18 -0.25 -10.17
N ALA A 155 17.36 0.41 -11.00
CA ALA A 155 16.64 -0.25 -12.08
C ALA A 155 17.62 -0.76 -13.14
N GLU A 156 18.55 0.09 -13.59
CA GLU A 156 19.55 -0.24 -14.60
C GLU A 156 20.50 -1.38 -14.16
N TYR A 157 20.99 -1.38 -12.92
CA TYR A 157 21.89 -2.44 -12.44
C TYR A 157 21.23 -3.82 -12.33
N GLU A 158 19.98 -3.90 -11.87
CA GLU A 158 19.26 -5.18 -11.81
C GLU A 158 18.78 -5.64 -13.20
N GLU A 159 18.68 -4.73 -14.18
CA GLU A 159 18.38 -5.05 -15.58
C GLU A 159 19.59 -5.64 -16.32
N GLY A 160 20.83 -5.36 -15.88
CA GLY A 160 22.07 -6.07 -16.29
C GLY A 160 22.02 -7.58 -15.99
N GLY A 161 21.03 -8.03 -15.23
CA GLY A 161 20.74 -9.44 -15.05
C GLY A 161 21.69 -10.14 -14.08
N VAL A 162 21.33 -11.39 -13.77
CA VAL A 162 22.04 -12.21 -12.78
C VAL A 162 23.47 -12.52 -13.22
N ASP A 163 23.74 -12.57 -14.52
CA ASP A 163 25.04 -12.97 -15.06
C ASP A 163 26.09 -11.85 -14.95
N ASP A 164 25.72 -10.58 -15.19
CA ASP A 164 26.61 -9.43 -14.95
C ASP A 164 26.97 -9.32 -13.46
N THR A 165 26.00 -9.58 -12.58
CA THR A 165 26.22 -9.61 -11.13
C THR A 165 27.20 -10.72 -10.75
N LYS A 166 27.04 -11.94 -11.31
CA LYS A 166 27.97 -13.06 -11.06
C LYS A 166 29.38 -12.75 -11.55
N GLU A 167 29.52 -12.18 -12.74
CA GLU A 167 30.83 -11.81 -13.28
C GLU A 167 31.52 -10.78 -12.38
N TRP A 168 30.78 -9.79 -11.88
CA TRP A 168 31.31 -8.82 -10.93
C TRP A 168 31.83 -9.48 -9.65
N PHE A 169 31.04 -10.38 -9.03
CA PHE A 169 31.46 -11.10 -7.82
C PHE A 169 32.63 -12.04 -8.07
N GLN A 170 32.72 -12.66 -9.25
CA GLN A 170 33.88 -13.48 -9.62
C GLN A 170 35.14 -12.61 -9.70
N ARG A 171 35.09 -11.48 -10.41
CA ARG A 171 36.21 -10.53 -10.50
C ARG A 171 36.61 -10.01 -9.12
N LEU A 172 35.64 -9.71 -8.25
CA LEU A 172 35.91 -9.31 -6.87
C LEU A 172 36.63 -10.42 -6.10
N SER A 173 36.15 -11.66 -6.19
CA SER A 173 36.77 -12.82 -5.54
C SER A 173 38.21 -13.05 -6.02
N ASP A 174 38.46 -12.91 -7.33
CA ASP A 174 39.79 -13.07 -7.91
C ASP A 174 40.77 -12.00 -7.39
N VAL A 175 40.30 -10.74 -7.28
CA VAL A 175 41.09 -9.63 -6.71
C VAL A 175 41.37 -9.87 -5.23
N MET A 176 40.35 -10.26 -4.45
CA MET A 176 40.51 -10.55 -3.02
C MET A 176 41.53 -11.67 -2.80
N ALA A 177 41.48 -12.75 -3.61
CA ALA A 177 42.44 -13.84 -3.55
C ALA A 177 43.86 -13.39 -3.95
N LYS A 178 43.99 -12.62 -5.05
CA LYS A 178 45.28 -12.15 -5.56
C LYS A 178 46.03 -11.28 -4.56
N TYR A 179 45.33 -10.39 -3.85
CA TYR A 179 45.93 -9.48 -2.88
C TYR A 179 45.82 -9.97 -1.43
N ASN A 180 45.33 -11.19 -1.22
CA ASN A 180 45.13 -11.79 0.10
C ASN A 180 44.33 -10.87 1.04
N ILE A 181 43.23 -10.29 0.53
CA ILE A 181 42.32 -9.41 1.26
C ILE A 181 41.38 -10.28 2.09
N GLY A 182 41.58 -10.26 3.41
CA GLY A 182 40.78 -11.03 4.36
C GLY A 182 39.55 -10.28 4.87
N ALA A 183 38.84 -10.92 5.80
CA ALA A 183 37.67 -10.33 6.45
C ALA A 183 38.01 -9.08 7.28
N SER A 184 39.23 -9.01 7.85
CA SER A 184 39.70 -7.85 8.62
C SER A 184 40.03 -6.63 7.75
N GLU A 185 40.37 -6.86 6.48
CA GLU A 185 40.71 -5.82 5.49
C GLU A 185 39.49 -5.41 4.64
N THR A 186 38.39 -6.16 4.72
CA THR A 186 37.16 -5.86 3.96
C THR A 186 36.24 -4.95 4.77
N TRP A 187 36.33 -3.65 4.52
CA TRP A 187 35.55 -2.61 5.21
C TRP A 187 34.38 -2.11 4.38
N ASN A 188 33.26 -1.83 5.04
CA ASN A 188 32.17 -1.01 4.52
C ASN A 188 32.05 0.27 5.33
N ALA A 189 31.79 1.39 4.66
CA ALA A 189 31.54 2.68 5.27
C ALA A 189 30.28 3.29 4.67
N ASP A 190 29.46 3.94 5.49
CA ASP A 190 28.22 4.57 5.06
C ASP A 190 27.93 5.85 5.85
N GLU A 191 27.17 6.75 5.24
CA GLU A 191 26.76 8.03 5.79
C GLU A 191 25.24 8.07 5.95
N ALA A 192 24.78 8.24 7.19
CA ALA A 192 23.35 8.22 7.53
C ALA A 192 22.93 9.50 8.26
N GLY A 193 21.87 10.14 7.75
CA GLY A 193 21.23 11.27 8.43
C GLY A 193 20.41 10.80 9.63
N VAL A 194 20.72 11.31 10.81
CA VAL A 194 19.99 11.08 12.07
C VAL A 194 19.28 12.37 12.47
N ARG A 195 18.00 12.26 12.82
CA ARG A 195 17.24 13.40 13.35
C ARG A 195 17.51 13.55 14.84
N VAL A 196 18.06 14.70 15.23
CA VAL A 196 18.26 15.08 16.63
C VAL A 196 16.89 15.48 17.21
N GLY A 197 16.63 15.09 18.47
CA GLY A 197 15.42 15.53 19.19
C GLY A 197 14.15 14.72 18.95
N MET A 198 14.20 13.59 18.24
CA MET A 198 13.04 12.71 18.14
C MET A 198 12.81 11.99 19.47
N LEU A 199 11.67 12.25 20.11
CA LEU A 199 11.23 11.43 21.23
C LEU A 199 11.09 9.96 20.78
N ARG A 200 11.62 9.02 21.56
CA ARG A 200 11.29 7.60 21.38
C ARG A 200 9.76 7.46 21.40
N ASP A 201 9.20 6.64 20.50
CA ASP A 201 7.75 6.41 20.38
C ASP A 201 7.04 6.04 21.69
N LYS A 202 7.80 5.64 22.71
CA LYS A 202 7.32 5.40 24.07
C LYS A 202 8.28 6.03 25.07
N MET A 203 7.84 7.07 25.77
CA MET A 203 8.47 7.54 27.00
C MET A 203 7.72 6.98 28.21
N GLU A 204 8.46 6.44 29.17
CA GLU A 204 7.92 6.07 30.47
C GLU A 204 7.81 7.34 31.32
N CYS A 205 6.59 7.68 31.74
CA CYS A 205 6.33 8.86 32.57
C CYS A 205 5.43 8.48 33.75
N LEU A 206 5.72 9.03 34.92
CA LEU A 206 4.85 8.93 36.08
C LEU A 206 3.66 9.91 35.89
N VAL A 207 2.45 9.38 35.83
CA VAL A 207 1.22 10.19 35.67
C VAL A 207 0.42 10.18 36.98
N VAL A 208 -0.18 11.32 37.33
CA VAL A 208 -1.04 11.46 38.52
C VAL A 208 -2.24 10.51 38.42
N ARG A 209 -2.44 9.67 39.45
CA ARG A 209 -3.39 8.54 39.50
C ARG A 209 -4.87 8.90 39.24
N THR A 210 -5.25 10.18 39.32
CA THR A 210 -6.65 10.64 39.35
C THR A 210 -7.19 11.28 38.07
N LYS A 211 -6.40 11.39 36.99
CA LYS A 211 -6.93 11.80 35.68
C LYS A 211 -7.18 10.59 34.79
N LYS A 212 -8.39 10.50 34.22
CA LYS A 212 -8.74 9.55 33.13
C LYS A 212 -7.61 9.52 32.10
N LYS A 213 -7.35 8.35 31.52
CA LYS A 213 -6.44 8.09 30.39
C LYS A 213 -6.76 8.97 29.16
N SER A 214 -6.64 10.29 29.25
CA SER A 214 -6.39 11.12 28.07
C SER A 214 -4.99 10.77 27.59
N ALA A 215 -4.81 10.56 26.29
CA ALA A 215 -3.47 10.45 25.73
C ALA A 215 -2.70 11.71 26.17
N THR A 216 -1.73 11.56 27.06
CA THR A 216 -0.82 12.64 27.40
C THR A 216 0.07 12.80 26.18
N GLU A 217 -0.23 13.79 25.36
CA GLU A 217 0.56 14.08 24.17
C GLU A 217 1.84 14.78 24.62
N VAL A 218 2.98 14.14 24.36
CA VAL A 218 4.27 14.81 24.47
C VAL A 218 4.57 15.40 23.11
N PHE A 219 4.66 16.73 23.05
CA PHE A 219 5.00 17.43 21.83
C PHE A 219 6.46 17.12 21.48
N SER A 220 6.69 16.50 20.33
CA SER A 220 8.03 16.43 19.75
C SER A 220 8.49 17.85 19.43
N PRO A 221 9.72 18.25 19.80
CA PRO A 221 10.31 19.49 19.34
C PRO A 221 10.18 19.60 17.82
N GLN A 222 9.83 20.80 17.35
CA GLN A 222 9.67 21.10 15.92
C GLN A 222 11.03 21.21 15.20
N ASP A 223 12.12 21.36 15.94
CA ASP A 223 13.47 21.40 15.41
C ASP A 223 13.87 20.05 14.85
N ARG A 224 13.85 19.99 13.52
CA ARG A 224 14.30 18.86 12.70
C ARG A 224 15.78 19.00 12.36
N GLU A 225 16.59 19.46 13.31
CA GLU A 225 18.04 19.50 13.07
C GLU A 225 18.52 18.06 12.86
N THR A 226 19.08 17.82 11.69
CA THR A 226 19.70 16.55 11.34
C THR A 226 21.17 16.63 11.67
N CYS A 227 21.69 15.63 12.37
CA CYS A 227 23.11 15.34 12.35
C CYS A 227 23.35 14.20 11.38
N THR A 228 24.58 14.06 10.94
CA THR A 228 24.97 12.98 10.05
C THR A 228 25.99 12.10 10.74
N VAL A 229 25.82 10.79 10.62
CA VAL A 229 26.73 9.79 11.17
C VAL A 229 27.50 9.16 10.02
N ILE A 230 28.83 9.16 10.08
CA ILE A 230 29.65 8.26 9.26
C ILE A 230 30.07 7.09 10.14
N GLY A 231 29.66 5.89 9.74
CA GLY A 231 30.00 4.64 10.42
C GLY A 231 30.78 3.72 9.50
N SER A 232 31.71 2.94 10.05
CA SER A 232 32.39 1.90 9.28
C SER A 232 32.60 0.62 10.08
N GLY A 233 32.56 -0.51 9.38
CA GLY A 233 32.78 -1.83 9.95
C GLY A 233 33.37 -2.81 8.94
N ASN A 234 34.16 -3.76 9.42
CA ASN A 234 34.72 -4.82 8.58
C ASN A 234 33.96 -6.14 8.67
N ALA A 235 34.25 -7.03 7.72
CA ALA A 235 33.64 -8.36 7.67
C ALA A 235 34.05 -9.28 8.84
N ALA A 236 35.09 -8.93 9.60
CA ALA A 236 35.49 -9.60 10.83
C ALA A 236 34.71 -9.12 12.08
N GLY A 237 33.87 -8.09 11.95
CA GLY A 237 33.03 -7.55 13.03
C GLY A 237 33.67 -6.40 13.83
N ALA A 238 34.81 -5.87 13.41
CA ALA A 238 35.40 -4.68 14.00
C ALA A 238 34.77 -3.40 13.41
N THR A 239 34.64 -2.36 14.23
CA THR A 239 34.12 -1.04 13.82
C THR A 239 35.16 0.05 14.07
N THR A 240 35.10 1.16 13.34
CA THR A 240 35.82 2.39 13.73
C THR A 240 34.92 3.28 14.57
N PRO A 241 35.50 4.16 15.41
CA PRO A 241 34.70 5.18 16.09
C PRO A 241 33.89 6.01 15.07
N PRO A 242 32.60 6.28 15.34
CA PRO A 242 31.75 6.99 14.41
C PRO A 242 32.11 8.47 14.35
N TRP A 243 31.81 9.09 13.21
CA TRP A 243 31.90 10.54 13.04
C TRP A 243 30.51 11.15 13.06
N LEU A 244 30.32 12.17 13.89
CA LEU A 244 29.08 12.93 14.02
C LEU A 244 29.29 14.32 13.46
N ILE A 245 28.59 14.62 12.36
CA ILE A 245 28.64 15.90 11.68
C ILE A 245 27.40 16.70 12.06
N PHE A 246 27.63 17.88 12.64
CA PHE A 246 26.57 18.78 13.07
C PHE A 246 26.59 20.08 12.27
N LYS A 247 25.43 20.73 12.16
CA LYS A 247 25.36 22.11 11.67
C LYS A 247 25.98 23.11 12.66
N SER A 248 25.66 22.90 13.93
CA SER A 248 26.26 23.61 15.05
C SER A 248 26.59 22.58 16.13
N LEU A 249 27.78 22.70 16.74
CA LEU A 249 28.12 21.82 17.84
C LEU A 249 27.14 22.04 18.99
N PRO A 250 26.51 20.99 19.52
CA PRO A 250 25.55 21.15 20.60
C PRO A 250 26.20 21.77 21.84
N THR A 251 25.52 22.77 22.41
CA THR A 251 26.01 23.59 23.54
C THR A 251 25.66 23.03 24.92
N LEU A 252 24.88 21.96 24.99
CA LEU A 252 24.53 21.28 26.25
C LEU A 252 25.67 20.37 26.72
N GLU A 253 25.61 19.89 27.97
CA GLU A 253 26.59 19.00 28.57
C GLU A 253 26.25 17.52 28.23
N TRP A 254 27.21 16.76 27.67
CA TRP A 254 26.94 15.44 27.07
C TRP A 254 27.40 14.28 27.96
N ALA A 255 27.73 14.56 29.22
CA ALA A 255 28.21 13.57 30.18
C ALA A 255 27.25 12.38 30.38
N PHE A 256 25.99 12.49 29.95
CA PHE A 256 24.96 11.47 30.06
C PHE A 256 24.67 10.71 28.75
N ILE A 257 25.40 10.98 27.66
CA ILE A 257 25.26 10.23 26.41
C ILE A 257 26.09 8.95 26.49
N GLU A 258 25.40 7.80 26.49
CA GLU A 258 26.03 6.50 26.29
C GLU A 258 26.46 6.39 24.82
N GLY A 259 27.77 6.50 24.56
CA GLY A 259 28.33 6.34 23.22
C GLY A 259 29.81 5.99 23.25
N ASP A 260 30.36 5.76 22.06
CA ASP A 260 31.79 5.46 21.88
C ASP A 260 32.66 6.64 22.35
N PRO A 261 33.55 6.46 23.34
CA PRO A 261 34.38 7.54 23.87
C PRO A 261 35.34 8.14 22.82
N ASP A 262 35.65 7.38 21.77
CA ASP A 262 36.54 7.80 20.69
C ASP A 262 35.77 8.41 19.50
N MET A 263 34.45 8.61 19.62
CA MET A 263 33.65 9.24 18.58
C MET A 263 34.21 10.62 18.21
N ARG A 264 34.12 10.97 16.93
CA ARG A 264 34.64 12.24 16.41
C ARG A 264 33.50 13.19 16.07
N PHE A 265 33.76 14.48 16.23
CA PHE A 265 32.82 15.54 15.92
C PHE A 265 33.37 16.39 14.79
N ALA A 266 32.52 16.67 13.83
CA ALA A 266 32.79 17.63 12.76
C ALA A 266 31.63 18.61 12.65
N GLN A 267 31.92 19.79 12.13
CA GLN A 267 30.92 20.83 11.91
C GLN A 267 30.88 21.22 10.42
N SER A 268 29.69 21.36 9.87
CA SER A 268 29.46 21.75 8.48
C SER A 268 28.16 22.52 8.36
N ASP A 269 28.11 23.61 7.60
CA ASP A 269 26.90 24.43 7.43
C ASP A 269 25.70 23.64 6.88
N SER A 270 25.96 22.56 6.14
CA SER A 270 24.94 21.67 5.57
C SER A 270 24.53 20.52 6.50
N ALA A 271 25.26 20.29 7.60
CA ALA A 271 25.22 19.06 8.40
C ALA A 271 25.54 17.76 7.63
N PHE A 272 26.08 17.86 6.42
CA PHE A 272 26.60 16.73 5.63
C PHE A 272 28.12 16.80 5.55
N SER A 273 28.74 15.68 5.16
CA SER A 273 30.18 15.65 4.90
C SER A 273 30.58 16.65 3.82
N SER A 274 31.74 17.27 4.01
CA SER A 274 32.41 18.10 3.02
C SER A 274 33.70 17.40 2.59
N ALA A 275 34.30 17.81 1.47
CA ALA A 275 35.57 17.22 1.02
C ALA A 275 36.68 17.26 2.10
N ALA A 276 36.70 18.31 2.93
CA ALA A 276 37.63 18.42 4.06
C ALA A 276 37.32 17.38 5.15
N ILE A 277 36.06 17.26 5.55
CA ILE A 277 35.62 16.28 6.56
C ILE A 277 35.87 14.84 6.07
N THR A 278 35.56 14.56 4.80
CA THR A 278 35.80 13.23 4.20
C THR A 278 37.29 12.90 4.18
N LEU A 279 38.17 13.88 3.91
CA LEU A 279 39.62 13.67 3.94
C LEU A 279 40.13 13.38 5.37
N GLU A 280 39.65 14.13 6.37
CA GLU A 280 40.03 13.88 7.76
C GLU A 280 39.49 12.53 8.26
N TRP A 281 38.26 12.19 7.89
CA TRP A 281 37.68 10.87 8.13
C TRP A 281 38.53 9.77 7.48
N ALA A 282 38.97 9.93 6.23
CA ALA A 282 39.77 8.92 5.53
C ALA A 282 41.12 8.68 6.23
N LYS A 283 41.79 9.74 6.71
CA LYS A 283 43.02 9.63 7.50
C LYS A 283 42.78 8.87 8.81
N HIS A 284 41.70 9.23 9.53
CA HIS A 284 41.31 8.55 10.75
C HIS A 284 40.96 7.07 10.49
N PHE A 285 40.22 6.79 9.43
CA PHE A 285 39.87 5.46 8.98
C PHE A 285 41.11 4.63 8.65
N ASN A 286 42.10 5.18 7.95
CA ASN A 286 43.34 4.48 7.63
C ASN A 286 44.09 4.04 8.90
N ARG A 287 44.18 4.92 9.91
CA ARG A 287 44.80 4.57 11.21
C ARG A 287 44.03 3.46 11.91
N CYS A 288 42.71 3.61 12.07
CA CYS A 288 41.90 2.62 12.78
C CYS A 288 41.83 1.28 12.05
N SER A 289 41.75 1.28 10.72
CA SER A 289 41.67 0.04 9.92
C SER A 289 43.00 -0.70 9.89
N TRP A 290 44.14 0.00 9.87
CA TRP A 290 45.48 -0.58 10.00
C TRP A 290 45.66 -1.31 11.33
N GLU A 291 45.32 -0.67 12.46
CA GLU A 291 45.41 -1.30 13.79
C GLU A 291 44.55 -2.57 13.91
N LYS A 292 43.44 -2.62 13.17
CA LYS A 292 42.46 -3.72 13.18
C LYS A 292 42.71 -4.79 12.11
N SER A 293 43.72 -4.64 11.28
CA SER A 293 44.07 -5.64 10.26
C SER A 293 44.79 -6.84 10.89
N ALA A 294 44.25 -8.04 10.67
CA ALA A 294 44.91 -9.27 11.11
C ALA A 294 46.22 -9.50 10.35
N THR A 295 46.27 -9.09 9.07
CA THR A 295 47.48 -9.20 8.24
C THR A 295 48.61 -8.31 8.78
N VAL A 296 48.29 -7.06 9.12
CA VAL A 296 49.23 -6.12 9.74
C VAL A 296 49.76 -6.68 11.06
N GLN A 297 48.87 -7.16 11.94
CA GLN A 297 49.26 -7.73 13.23
C GLN A 297 50.13 -8.98 13.09
N GLN A 298 49.81 -9.87 12.14
CA GLN A 298 50.58 -11.09 11.89
C GLN A 298 51.97 -10.80 11.31
N ARG A 299 52.05 -9.83 10.39
CA ARG A 299 53.30 -9.50 9.68
C ARG A 299 54.12 -8.42 10.39
N GLN A 300 53.57 -7.79 11.43
CA GLN A 300 54.17 -6.68 12.19
C GLN A 300 54.58 -5.51 11.30
N LEU A 301 53.72 -5.19 10.31
CA LEU A 301 53.97 -4.10 9.38
C LEU A 301 53.68 -2.76 10.04
N ASP A 302 54.56 -1.79 9.86
CA ASP A 302 54.26 -0.41 10.25
C ASP A 302 53.26 0.24 9.27
N PHE A 303 52.82 1.46 9.60
CA PHE A 303 51.80 2.17 8.81
C PHE A 303 52.31 2.52 7.40
N GLU A 304 53.58 2.90 7.28
CA GLU A 304 54.19 3.32 6.01
C GLU A 304 54.45 2.10 5.10
N GLU A 305 54.86 0.98 5.68
CA GLU A 305 54.98 -0.31 4.98
C GLU A 305 53.63 -0.83 4.48
N TRP A 306 52.55 -0.59 5.22
CA TRP A 306 51.21 -1.03 4.84
C TRP A 306 50.57 -0.15 3.76
N PHE A 307 50.58 1.17 3.93
CA PHE A 307 49.94 2.10 2.99
C PHE A 307 50.88 2.63 1.89
N GLY A 308 52.19 2.41 2.02
CA GLY A 308 53.21 2.95 1.11
C GLY A 308 53.48 4.44 1.29
N CYS A 309 52.87 5.08 2.29
CA CYS A 309 53.12 6.47 2.65
C CYS A 309 52.78 6.72 4.12
N ASN A 310 53.44 7.71 4.71
CA ASN A 310 53.07 8.23 6.02
C ASN A 310 52.17 9.46 5.83
N GLU A 311 50.99 9.46 6.45
CA GLU A 311 50.07 10.60 6.41
C GLU A 311 50.59 11.81 7.21
N CYS A 312 51.72 11.65 7.90
CA CYS A 312 52.46 12.71 8.59
C CYS A 312 53.15 13.67 7.61
N ASN A 313 52.36 14.52 6.96
CA ASN A 313 52.81 15.85 6.54
C ASN A 313 51.66 16.84 6.75
N GLY A 314 51.54 17.37 7.97
CA GLY A 314 50.61 18.46 8.29
C GLY A 314 50.32 18.68 9.79
N CYS A 315 51.30 19.24 10.50
CA CYS A 315 51.20 20.11 11.69
C CYS A 315 50.63 19.61 13.04
N THR A 316 51.52 19.62 14.03
CA THR A 316 51.30 20.19 15.39
C THR A 316 50.61 21.53 15.37
#